data_AF-A0A7C3F1R0-F1
#
_entry.id   AF-A0A7C3F1R0-F1
#
_cell.length_a   1.000
_cell.length_b   1.000
_cell.length_c   1.000
_cell.angle_alpha   90.00
_cell.angle_beta   90.00
_cell.angle_gamma   90.00
#
_symmetry.space_group_name_H-M   'P 1'
#
loop_
_entity.id
_entity.type
_entity.pdbx_description
1 polymer ?
#
loop_
_entity_poly.entity_id
_entity_poly.type
_entity_poly.pdbx_seq_one_letter_code
_entity_poly.pdbx_strand_id
1 'polypeptide(L)'
;MKINNKKNYKMIGFTLIELLVVIAIIGILASLALVSYTRSQKQARDTRRKSDLKQYQVALENYANQNNGIYPSISGTGVSNLCTALGLSNCPDDSTYPYGYIYSSDRTEYVLWAQIEAGSSNYWVVCSNGKSGEFGSPPSGSCPL
;
A
#
# COMPACT_ATOMS: atom_id res chain seq x y z
N MET A 1 71.54 -28.72 6.12
CA MET A 1 71.31 -27.49 5.32
C MET A 1 69.90 -27.57 4.73
N LYS A 2 68.96 -26.71 5.16
CA LYS A 2 67.57 -26.67 4.65
C LYS A 2 67.42 -25.47 3.71
N ILE A 3 67.05 -25.72 2.46
CA ILE A 3 66.77 -24.68 1.47
C ILE A 3 65.29 -24.30 1.60
N ASN A 4 64.99 -23.08 2.04
CA ASN A 4 63.63 -22.55 2.13
C ASN A 4 63.26 -21.86 0.82
N ASN A 5 62.42 -22.51 0.02
CA ASN A 5 61.95 -21.98 -1.25
C ASN A 5 60.63 -21.21 -1.04
N LYS A 6 60.70 -19.89 -0.79
CA LYS A 6 59.50 -19.04 -0.72
C LYS A 6 58.98 -18.78 -2.14
N LYS A 7 57.84 -19.40 -2.49
CA LYS A 7 57.13 -19.08 -3.74
C LYS A 7 56.60 -17.64 -3.66
N ASN A 8 57.07 -16.77 -4.55
CA ASN A 8 56.55 -15.41 -4.70
C ASN A 8 55.23 -15.48 -5.49
N TYR A 9 54.10 -15.27 -4.82
CA TYR A 9 52.80 -15.15 -5.48
C TYR A 9 52.72 -13.74 -6.09
N LYS A 10 52.82 -13.64 -7.41
CA LYS A 10 52.65 -12.37 -8.12
C LYS A 10 51.20 -11.94 -7.97
N MET A 11 50.94 -10.87 -7.22
CA MET A 11 49.60 -10.29 -7.13
C MET A 11 49.25 -9.66 -8.48
N ILE A 12 48.22 -10.20 -9.12
CA ILE A 12 47.67 -9.67 -10.37
C ILE A 12 46.65 -8.60 -9.96
N GLY A 13 46.92 -7.34 -10.30
CA GLY A 13 46.01 -6.22 -10.05
C GLY A 13 44.96 -6.09 -11.15
N PHE A 14 43.81 -5.52 -10.82
CA PHE A 14 42.78 -5.16 -11.79
C PHE A 14 43.27 -4.05 -12.73
N THR A 15 42.88 -4.13 -13.99
CA THR A 15 43.12 -3.05 -14.96
C THR A 15 42.08 -1.93 -14.80
N LEU A 16 42.44 -0.70 -15.16
CA LEU A 16 41.52 0.44 -15.14
C LEU A 16 40.30 0.22 -16.05
N ILE A 17 40.50 -0.45 -17.19
CA ILE A 17 39.43 -0.73 -18.14
C ILE A 17 38.43 -1.77 -17.60
N GLU A 18 38.90 -2.79 -16.88
CA GLU A 18 38.02 -3.76 -16.21
C GLU A 18 37.14 -3.08 -15.18
N LEU A 19 37.70 -2.18 -14.37
CA LEU A 19 36.91 -1.42 -13.39
C LEU A 19 35.90 -0.50 -14.08
N LEU A 20 36.29 0.15 -15.17
CA LEU A 20 35.44 1.09 -15.92
C LEU A 20 34.22 0.39 -16.53
N VAL A 21 34.40 -0.78 -17.14
CA VAL A 21 33.29 -1.55 -17.73
C VAL A 21 32.31 -2.01 -16.64
N VAL A 22 32.81 -2.40 -15.46
CA VAL A 22 31.96 -2.85 -14.35
C VAL A 22 31.05 -1.72 -13.85
N ILE A 23 31.60 -0.53 -13.60
CA ILE A 23 30.77 0.59 -13.13
C ILE A 23 29.77 1.05 -14.21
N ALA A 24 30.14 0.94 -15.49
CA ALA A 24 29.23 1.25 -16.60
C ALA A 24 28.02 0.30 -16.62
N ILE A 25 28.24 -1.01 -16.46
CA ILE A 25 27.16 -2.01 -16.40
C ILE A 25 26.30 -1.81 -15.16
N ILE A 26 26.90 -1.59 -13.99
CA ILE A 26 26.17 -1.31 -12.73
C ILE A 26 25.29 -0.07 -12.89
N GLY A 27 25.81 1.00 -13.52
CA GLY A 27 25.04 2.22 -13.77
C GLY A 27 23.79 1.99 -14.62
N ILE A 28 23.91 1.18 -15.69
CA ILE A 28 22.78 0.82 -16.55
C ILE A 28 21.74 0.03 -15.75
N LEU A 29 22.15 -1.03 -15.06
CA LEU A 29 21.24 -1.89 -14.29
C LEU A 29 20.55 -1.12 -13.14
N ALA A 30 21.29 -0.26 -12.44
CA ALA A 30 20.76 0.55 -11.36
C ALA A 30 19.68 1.53 -11.84
N SER A 31 19.86 2.14 -13.02
CA SER A 31 18.87 3.08 -13.58
C SER A 31 17.50 2.41 -13.84
N LEU A 32 17.52 1.19 -14.39
CA LEU A 32 16.31 0.41 -14.65
C LEU A 32 15.65 -0.10 -13.35
N ALA A 33 16.47 -0.51 -12.37
CA ALA A 33 16.00 -0.98 -11.08
C ALA A 33 15.23 0.11 -10.31
N LEU A 34 15.69 1.36 -10.33
CA LEU A 34 15.05 2.47 -9.61
C LEU A 34 13.63 2.74 -10.10
N VAL A 35 13.40 2.78 -11.42
CA VAL A 35 12.07 3.02 -11.99
C VAL A 35 11.11 1.89 -11.58
N SER A 36 11.54 0.64 -11.71
CA SER A 36 10.75 -0.53 -11.31
C SER A 36 10.41 -0.52 -9.81
N TYR A 37 11.39 -0.18 -8.97
CA TYR A 37 11.25 -0.14 -7.52
C TYR A 37 10.16 0.84 -7.08
N THR A 38 10.13 2.06 -7.65
CA THR A 38 9.11 3.06 -7.28
C THR A 38 7.69 2.58 -7.60
N ARG A 39 7.48 1.93 -8.75
CA ARG A 39 6.19 1.34 -9.13
C ARG A 39 5.78 0.21 -8.20
N SER A 40 6.72 -0.67 -7.84
CA SER A 40 6.48 -1.77 -6.91
C SER A 40 6.06 -1.26 -5.52
N GLN A 41 6.72 -0.22 -5.03
CA GLN A 41 6.37 0.42 -3.75
C GLN A 41 4.95 1.01 -3.74
N LYS A 42 4.53 1.66 -4.84
CA LYS A 42 3.15 2.16 -5.00
C LYS A 42 2.12 1.02 -4.96
N GLN A 43 2.38 -0.05 -5.71
CA GLN A 43 1.50 -1.23 -5.73
C GLN A 43 1.41 -1.94 -4.37
N ALA A 44 2.51 -2.01 -3.62
CA ALA A 44 2.52 -2.57 -2.28
C ALA A 44 1.65 -1.74 -1.32
N ARG A 45 1.73 -0.40 -1.37
CA ARG A 45 0.85 0.48 -0.60
C ARG A 45 -0.61 0.33 -1.00
N ASP A 46 -0.91 0.28 -2.30
CA ASP A 46 -2.29 0.05 -2.78
C ASP A 46 -2.84 -1.29 -2.30
N THR A 47 -2.02 -2.35 -2.32
CA THR A 47 -2.41 -3.67 -1.80
C THR A 47 -2.73 -3.60 -0.31
N ARG A 48 -1.92 -2.88 0.46
CA ARG A 48 -2.17 -2.63 1.89
C ARG A 48 -3.49 -1.88 2.08
N ARG A 49 -3.73 -0.78 1.35
CA ARG A 49 -5.01 -0.03 1.42
C ARG A 49 -6.21 -0.93 1.14
N LYS A 50 -6.15 -1.76 0.09
CA LYS A 50 -7.23 -2.70 -0.24
C LYS A 50 -7.49 -3.69 0.90
N SER A 51 -6.43 -4.21 1.52
CA SER A 51 -6.52 -5.10 2.68
C SER A 51 -7.11 -4.39 3.90
N ASP A 52 -6.70 -3.15 4.15
CA ASP A 52 -7.16 -2.33 5.26
C ASP A 52 -8.65 -1.99 5.14
N LEU A 53 -9.11 -1.58 3.95
CA LEU A 53 -10.53 -1.37 3.66
C LEU A 53 -11.35 -2.67 3.81
N LYS A 54 -10.77 -3.83 3.47
CA LYS A 54 -11.43 -5.13 3.68
C LYS A 54 -11.57 -5.48 5.16
N GLN A 55 -10.56 -5.17 5.98
CA GLN A 55 -10.63 -5.36 7.44
C GLN A 55 -11.75 -4.50 8.04
N TYR A 56 -11.86 -3.24 7.60
CA TYR A 56 -12.96 -2.37 8.00
C TYR A 56 -14.32 -2.91 7.58
N GLN A 57 -14.46 -3.42 6.35
CA GLN A 57 -15.69 -4.06 5.91
C GLN A 57 -16.09 -5.20 6.86
N VAL A 58 -15.17 -6.11 7.19
CA VAL A 58 -15.47 -7.21 8.13
C VAL A 58 -15.92 -6.68 9.50
N ALA A 59 -15.26 -5.65 10.02
CA ALA A 59 -15.63 -5.02 11.28
C ALA A 59 -17.01 -4.32 11.21
N LEU A 60 -17.34 -3.68 10.09
CA LEU A 60 -18.64 -3.07 9.83
C LEU A 60 -19.76 -4.09 9.78
N GLU A 61 -19.57 -5.21 9.09
CA GLU A 61 -20.55 -6.31 9.07
C GLU A 61 -20.75 -6.88 10.48
N ASN A 62 -19.66 -7.07 11.25
CA ASN A 62 -19.74 -7.52 12.63
C ASN A 62 -20.46 -6.51 13.54
N TYR A 63 -20.27 -5.21 13.32
CA TYR A 63 -20.98 -4.17 14.04
C TYR A 63 -22.47 -4.21 13.71
N ALA A 64 -22.84 -4.28 12.44
CA ALA A 64 -24.24 -4.34 12.01
C ALA A 64 -24.95 -5.58 12.59
N ASN A 65 -24.28 -6.74 12.61
CA ASN A 65 -24.79 -7.96 13.23
C ASN A 65 -25.12 -7.78 14.73
N GLN A 66 -24.39 -6.92 15.44
CA GLN A 66 -24.60 -6.61 16.86
C GLN A 66 -25.60 -5.46 17.08
N ASN A 67 -25.86 -4.66 16.06
CA ASN A 67 -26.67 -3.43 16.14
C ASN A 67 -27.90 -3.49 15.23
N ASN A 68 -28.56 -4.64 15.15
CA ASN A 68 -29.83 -4.82 14.41
C ASN A 68 -29.75 -4.44 12.91
N GLY A 69 -28.60 -4.68 12.27
CA GLY A 69 -28.35 -4.34 10.87
C GLY A 69 -28.03 -2.86 10.62
N ILE A 70 -27.79 -2.09 11.68
CA ILE A 70 -27.52 -0.64 11.60
C ILE A 70 -26.02 -0.40 11.62
N TYR A 71 -25.52 0.36 10.64
CA TYR A 71 -24.13 0.80 10.57
C TYR A 71 -23.88 2.09 11.37
N PRO A 72 -22.62 2.36 11.79
CA PRO A 72 -22.27 3.60 12.47
C PRO A 72 -22.63 4.84 11.65
N SER A 73 -23.44 5.74 12.21
CA SER A 73 -23.86 7.02 11.58
C SER A 73 -22.74 8.08 11.63
N ILE A 74 -21.55 7.73 11.17
CA ILE A 74 -20.37 8.59 11.17
C ILE A 74 -20.02 8.88 9.70
N SER A 75 -19.64 10.11 9.38
CA SER A 75 -19.13 10.46 8.05
C SER A 75 -17.96 11.41 8.21
N GLY A 76 -16.89 11.17 7.48
CA GLY A 76 -15.73 12.04 7.54
C GLY A 76 -14.46 11.47 6.95
N THR A 77 -13.47 12.35 6.81
CA THR A 77 -12.11 12.01 6.39
C THR A 77 -11.33 11.47 7.59
N GLY A 78 -10.69 10.32 7.40
CA GLY A 78 -10.00 9.61 8.47
C GLY A 78 -10.95 8.70 9.23
N VAL A 79 -10.47 7.51 9.55
CA VAL A 79 -11.26 6.41 10.14
C VAL A 79 -11.08 6.29 11.65
N SER A 80 -10.52 7.28 12.34
CA SER A 80 -10.30 7.21 13.79
C SER A 80 -11.60 7.06 14.60
N ASN A 81 -12.60 7.91 14.30
CA ASN A 81 -13.91 7.83 14.94
C ASN A 81 -14.64 6.52 14.58
N LEU A 82 -14.51 6.09 13.32
CA LEU A 82 -15.05 4.81 12.87
C LEU A 82 -14.41 3.65 13.63
N CYS A 83 -13.10 3.65 13.74
CA CYS A 83 -12.33 2.62 14.40
C CYS A 83 -12.72 2.47 15.88
N THR A 84 -12.92 3.61 16.56
CA THR A 84 -13.42 3.64 17.94
C THR A 84 -14.83 3.06 18.02
N ALA A 85 -15.73 3.43 17.11
CA ALA A 85 -17.09 2.90 17.04
C ALA A 85 -17.12 1.38 16.75
N LEU A 86 -16.17 0.89 15.97
CA LEU A 86 -16.01 -0.53 15.65
C LEU A 86 -15.24 -1.32 16.72
N GLY A 87 -14.76 -0.67 17.79
CA GLY A 87 -14.02 -1.32 18.87
C GLY A 87 -12.67 -1.90 18.45
N LEU A 88 -12.07 -1.39 17.37
CA LEU A 88 -10.78 -1.87 16.87
C LEU A 88 -9.62 -1.27 17.68
N SER A 89 -8.74 -2.12 18.23
CA SER A 89 -7.60 -1.67 19.05
C SER A 89 -6.43 -1.13 18.21
N ASN A 90 -6.29 -1.63 16.97
CA ASN A 90 -5.33 -1.14 15.99
C ASN A 90 -6.13 -0.69 14.77
N CYS A 91 -6.17 0.61 14.50
CA CYS A 91 -6.83 1.15 13.33
C CYS A 91 -5.88 1.06 12.14
N PRO A 92 -6.20 0.31 11.08
CA PRO A 92 -5.49 0.45 9.83
C PRO A 92 -5.65 1.88 9.33
N ASP A 93 -4.54 2.60 9.21
CA ASP A 93 -4.54 3.95 8.65
C ASP A 93 -3.32 4.11 7.77
N ASP A 94 -3.49 4.88 6.70
CA ASP A 94 -2.41 5.30 5.82
C ASP A 94 -2.21 6.81 5.95
N SER A 95 -1.55 7.20 7.04
CA SER A 95 -1.20 8.60 7.34
C SER A 95 -0.22 9.22 6.33
N THR A 96 0.28 8.43 5.37
CA THR A 96 1.24 8.90 4.35
C THR A 96 0.55 9.77 3.30
N TYR A 97 -0.79 9.74 3.20
CA TYR A 97 -1.56 10.46 2.18
C TYR A 97 -2.54 11.47 2.77
N PRO A 98 -2.66 12.67 2.18
CA PRO A 98 -3.53 13.75 2.69
C PRO A 98 -5.03 13.42 2.63
N TYR A 99 -5.40 12.38 1.89
CA TYR A 99 -6.76 11.84 1.82
C TYR A 99 -6.71 10.40 2.36
N GLY A 100 -6.76 10.26 3.69
CA GLY A 100 -6.84 8.97 4.36
C GLY A 100 -8.10 8.19 3.99
N TYR A 101 -8.41 7.13 4.73
CA TYR A 101 -9.63 6.36 4.47
C TYR A 101 -10.86 7.20 4.81
N ILE A 102 -11.86 7.17 3.92
CA ILE A 102 -13.10 7.93 4.05
C ILE A 102 -14.25 6.96 4.17
N TYR A 103 -15.13 7.23 5.13
CA TYR A 103 -16.32 6.46 5.41
C TYR A 103 -17.54 7.36 5.37
N SER A 104 -18.63 6.86 4.81
CA SER A 104 -19.93 7.49 4.89
C SER A 104 -21.01 6.42 4.99
N SER A 105 -22.05 6.72 5.76
CA SER A 105 -23.18 5.82 5.98
C SER A 105 -24.46 6.60 6.22
N ASP A 106 -25.56 6.06 5.71
CA ASP A 106 -26.94 6.48 6.03
C ASP A 106 -27.59 5.59 7.09
N ARG A 107 -26.78 4.76 7.77
CA ARG A 107 -27.13 3.70 8.74
C ARG A 107 -27.61 2.38 8.14
N THR A 108 -28.15 2.39 6.93
CA THR A 108 -28.62 1.18 6.23
C THR A 108 -27.60 0.66 5.24
N GLU A 109 -26.84 1.57 4.66
CA GLU A 109 -25.75 1.30 3.75
C GLU A 109 -24.52 2.08 4.20
N TYR A 110 -23.36 1.63 3.73
CA TYR A 110 -22.13 2.37 3.86
C TYR A 110 -21.31 2.28 2.59
N VAL A 111 -20.50 3.30 2.40
CA VAL A 111 -19.43 3.33 1.41
C VAL A 111 -18.13 3.71 2.12
N LEU A 112 -17.08 2.94 1.85
CA LEU A 112 -15.75 3.13 2.40
C LEU A 112 -14.75 3.17 1.24
N TRP A 113 -13.88 4.16 1.20
CA TRP A 113 -12.96 4.30 0.08
C TRP A 113 -11.64 4.98 0.43
N ALA A 114 -10.66 4.77 -0.44
CA ALA A 114 -9.35 5.42 -0.39
C ALA A 114 -8.84 5.68 -1.81
N GLN A 115 -8.03 6.72 -1.99
CA GLN A 115 -7.33 6.95 -3.24
C GLN A 115 -6.18 5.93 -3.41
N ILE A 116 -5.98 5.43 -4.63
CA ILE A 116 -4.87 4.55 -4.98
C ILE A 116 -3.81 5.29 -5.82
N GLU A 117 -2.57 4.84 -5.76
CA GLU A 117 -1.43 5.53 -6.36
C GLU A 117 -1.00 4.98 -7.72
N ALA A 118 -1.18 3.68 -7.94
CA ALA A 118 -0.74 3.04 -9.17
C ALA A 118 -1.69 3.29 -10.36
N GLY A 119 -2.95 3.67 -10.10
CA GLY A 119 -3.96 4.01 -11.10
C GLY A 119 -4.38 5.48 -10.98
N SER A 120 -3.92 6.32 -11.91
CA SER A 120 -4.24 7.76 -12.09
C SER A 120 -5.38 8.36 -11.23
N SER A 121 -5.08 8.74 -9.98
CA SER A 121 -6.05 9.37 -9.06
C SER A 121 -7.34 8.58 -8.82
N ASN A 122 -7.34 7.27 -9.10
CA ASN A 122 -8.48 6.40 -8.93
C ASN A 122 -8.71 6.09 -7.44
N TYR A 123 -9.89 5.58 -7.13
CA TYR A 123 -10.32 5.24 -5.78
C TYR A 123 -10.66 3.76 -5.70
N TRP A 124 -10.18 3.09 -4.67
CA TRP A 124 -10.71 1.78 -4.30
C TRP A 124 -11.88 1.97 -3.36
N VAL A 125 -13.05 1.48 -3.77
CA VAL A 125 -14.32 1.65 -3.06
C VAL A 125 -14.81 0.28 -2.60
N VAL A 126 -15.34 0.23 -1.38
CA VAL A 126 -15.97 -0.94 -0.75
C VAL A 126 -17.34 -0.54 -0.23
N CYS A 127 -18.32 -1.40 -0.47
CA CYS A 127 -19.73 -1.14 -0.20
C CYS A 127 -20.36 -2.17 0.72
N SER A 128 -21.40 -1.77 1.45
CA SER A 128 -22.23 -2.65 2.29
C SER A 128 -22.87 -3.80 1.52
N ASN A 129 -23.17 -3.61 0.23
CA ASN A 129 -23.71 -4.65 -0.65
C ASN A 129 -22.65 -5.69 -1.11
N GLY A 130 -21.43 -5.64 -0.55
CA GLY A 130 -20.34 -6.55 -0.89
C GLY A 130 -19.59 -6.20 -2.18
N LYS A 131 -20.03 -5.19 -2.94
CA LYS A 131 -19.28 -4.72 -4.12
C LYS A 131 -18.01 -4.02 -3.67
N SER A 132 -16.92 -4.27 -4.39
CA SER A 132 -15.68 -3.51 -4.26
C SER A 132 -15.02 -3.35 -5.62
N GLY A 133 -14.40 -2.20 -5.88
CA GLY A 133 -13.79 -1.94 -7.18
C GLY A 133 -13.06 -0.62 -7.27
N GLU A 134 -12.52 -0.35 -8.45
CA GLU A 134 -11.78 0.86 -8.77
C GLU A 134 -12.67 1.85 -9.53
N PHE A 135 -12.67 3.11 -9.10
CA PHE A 135 -13.50 4.17 -9.65
C PHE A 135 -12.67 5.41 -9.96
N GLY A 136 -13.01 6.11 -11.07
CA GLY A 136 -12.29 7.32 -11.51
C GLY A 136 -12.66 8.60 -10.76
N SER A 137 -13.68 8.55 -9.89
CA SER A 137 -14.14 9.69 -9.08
C SER A 137 -14.50 9.23 -7.66
N PRO A 138 -14.36 10.11 -6.65
CA PRO A 138 -14.73 9.76 -5.29
C PRO A 138 -16.26 9.55 -5.18
N PRO A 139 -16.73 8.58 -4.38
CA PRO A 139 -18.15 8.43 -4.07
C PRO A 139 -18.73 9.66 -3.36
N SER A 140 -19.99 10.00 -3.67
CA SER A 140 -20.73 11.13 -3.07
C SER A 140 -21.54 10.72 -1.83
N GLY A 141 -20.97 9.88 -0.97
CA GLY A 141 -21.62 9.41 0.27
C GLY A 141 -22.52 8.18 0.13
N SER A 142 -22.71 7.66 -1.08
CA SER A 142 -23.38 6.38 -1.32
C SER A 142 -22.55 5.50 -2.26
N CYS A 143 -22.91 4.22 -2.31
CA CYS A 143 -22.25 3.27 -3.20
C CYS A 143 -22.45 3.65 -4.67
N PRO A 144 -21.38 3.76 -5.47
CA PRO A 144 -21.51 3.96 -6.90
C PRO A 144 -22.25 2.76 -7.53
N LEU A 145 -23.22 3.05 -8.40
CA LEU A 145 -24.07 2.05 -9.07
C LEU A 145 -23.26 1.14 -10.00
#